data_AF-A0A7X7U0U9-F1
#
_entry.id   AF-A0A7X7U0U9-F1
#
_cell.length_a   1.000
_cell.length_b   1.000
_cell.length_c   1.000
_cell.angle_alpha   90.00
_cell.angle_beta   90.00
_cell.angle_gamma   90.00
#
_symmetry.space_group_name_H-M   'P 1'
#
loop_
_entity.id
_entity.type
_entity.pdbx_description
1 polymer ?
#
loop_
_entity_poly.entity_id
_entity_poly.type
_entity_poly.pdbx_seq_one_letter_code
_entity_poly.pdbx_strand_id
1 'polypeptide(L)'
;MAAKNRGITCSPNSSGCKQSEDWKTLRQRLLQRRICDLKLRIKGSPIEPYIRQLKRELAAKGVNYAPSFYLTDTWGCPDKVPAIGIPFYLASLPLGRIEEELTGSLEDGQMIMQFLRHEVGHAINYAFKLWKEPGWRATFGSFSKPYRDAFSPNPWSRRFVRHICSCPYRYTYAQKHPDEDFAETFAVWLTPRSGWRRKYRDWPAIQKLKYVDRLMRHVGDEQPKCKRGRLVKPVSRLTLPLAEHYRRQAQKYGQTA
;
A
#
# COMPACT_ATOMS: atom_id res chain seq x y z
N MET A 1 56.63 -33.25 -43.29
CA MET A 1 56.79 -34.59 -42.66
C MET A 1 55.58 -34.87 -41.79
N ALA A 2 54.92 -35.99 -42.07
CA ALA A 2 54.05 -36.84 -41.25
C ALA A 2 52.90 -36.23 -40.42
N ALA A 3 51.69 -36.59 -40.86
CA ALA A 3 50.44 -36.61 -40.11
C ALA A 3 50.48 -37.58 -38.91
N LYS A 4 49.61 -37.34 -37.92
CA LYS A 4 48.85 -38.40 -37.24
C LYS A 4 47.54 -37.89 -36.67
N ASN A 5 46.47 -38.44 -37.24
CA ASN A 5 45.08 -38.36 -36.82
C ASN A 5 44.79 -39.45 -35.77
N ARG A 6 43.96 -39.17 -34.76
CA ARG A 6 43.27 -40.05 -33.78
C ARG A 6 42.66 -39.08 -32.75
N GLY A 7 41.40 -39.09 -32.33
CA GLY A 7 40.26 -39.98 -32.49
C GLY A 7 39.18 -39.43 -31.53
N ILE A 8 37.93 -39.59 -31.93
CA ILE A 8 36.70 -39.14 -31.25
C ILE A 8 36.64 -39.60 -29.79
N THR A 9 36.23 -38.72 -28.86
CA THR A 9 35.26 -39.07 -27.82
C THR A 9 34.39 -37.85 -27.50
N CYS A 10 33.15 -37.88 -27.97
CA CYS A 10 32.07 -37.12 -27.34
C CYS A 10 31.82 -37.72 -25.96
N SER A 11 31.66 -36.88 -24.93
CA SER A 11 30.86 -37.26 -23.79
C SER A 11 30.06 -36.08 -23.25
N PRO A 12 28.79 -36.33 -22.88
CA PRO A 12 27.81 -35.31 -22.60
C PRO A 12 27.83 -35.00 -21.10
N ASN A 13 27.93 -33.73 -20.73
CA ASN A 13 27.57 -33.33 -19.37
C ASN A 13 26.46 -32.29 -19.41
N SER A 14 25.27 -32.84 -19.21
CA SER A 14 24.05 -32.24 -18.73
C SER A 14 24.28 -31.40 -17.47
N SER A 15 24.16 -30.09 -17.61
CA SER A 15 23.76 -29.20 -16.52
C SER A 15 22.46 -28.54 -16.92
N GLY A 16 21.37 -29.05 -16.35
CA GLY A 16 20.00 -28.78 -16.74
C GLY A 16 19.70 -27.30 -16.95
N CYS A 17 19.40 -26.95 -18.20
CA CYS A 17 18.67 -25.75 -18.53
C CYS A 17 17.31 -25.90 -17.84
N LYS A 18 17.08 -25.18 -16.72
CA LYS A 18 15.75 -25.05 -16.12
C LYS A 18 14.85 -24.50 -17.23
N GLN A 19 14.10 -25.36 -17.90
CA GLN A 19 13.09 -24.89 -18.84
C GLN A 19 12.18 -23.94 -18.07
N SER A 20 12.06 -22.71 -18.55
CA SER A 20 11.11 -21.76 -18.00
C SER A 20 9.73 -22.38 -18.10
N GLU A 21 9.09 -22.65 -16.96
CA GLU A 21 7.71 -23.15 -16.90
C GLU A 21 6.83 -22.23 -17.77
N ASP A 22 6.04 -22.82 -18.68
CA ASP A 22 5.12 -22.07 -19.51
C ASP A 22 4.16 -21.24 -18.64
N TRP A 23 3.89 -19.99 -19.05
CA TRP A 23 3.08 -19.06 -18.27
C TRP A 23 1.69 -19.63 -17.97
N LYS A 24 1.07 -20.32 -18.93
CA LYS A 24 -0.28 -20.88 -18.72
C LYS A 24 -0.27 -21.93 -17.62
N THR A 25 0.76 -22.79 -17.59
CA THR A 25 0.93 -23.82 -16.56
C THR A 25 1.17 -23.20 -15.18
N LEU A 26 2.10 -22.24 -15.07
CA LEU A 26 2.37 -21.51 -13.83
C LEU A 26 1.10 -20.81 -13.31
N ARG A 27 0.39 -20.12 -14.20
CA ARG A 27 -0.84 -19.39 -13.88
C ARG A 27 -1.92 -20.31 -13.34
N GLN A 28 -2.20 -21.43 -14.01
CA GLN A 28 -3.19 -22.41 -13.55
C GLN A 28 -2.82 -22.98 -12.18
N ARG A 29 -1.53 -23.30 -11.98
CA ARG A 29 -1.01 -23.80 -10.70
C ARG A 29 -1.17 -22.79 -9.56
N LEU A 30 -0.93 -21.50 -9.82
CA LEU A 30 -1.13 -20.43 -8.82
C LEU A 30 -2.61 -20.22 -8.50
N LEU A 31 -3.48 -20.22 -9.52
CA LEU A 31 -4.92 -20.03 -9.39
C LEU A 31 -5.60 -21.11 -8.52
N GLN A 32 -5.11 -22.34 -8.57
CA GLN A 32 -5.65 -23.47 -7.80
C GLN A 32 -5.18 -23.50 -6.34
N ARG A 33 -4.10 -22.78 -5.99
CA ARG A 33 -3.57 -22.77 -4.62
C ARG A 33 -4.35 -21.84 -3.70
N ARG A 34 -4.46 -22.22 -2.43
CA ARG A 34 -4.92 -21.32 -1.38
C ARG A 34 -3.91 -20.19 -1.21
N ILE A 35 -4.38 -18.97 -0.99
CA ILE A 35 -3.51 -17.79 -0.88
C ILE A 35 -2.52 -17.94 0.27
N CYS A 36 -2.93 -18.49 1.41
CA CYS A 36 -2.06 -18.75 2.56
C CYS A 36 -0.91 -19.74 2.25
N ASP A 37 -1.09 -20.65 1.29
CA ASP A 37 -0.09 -21.66 0.90
C ASP A 37 0.92 -21.15 -0.14
N LEU A 38 0.74 -19.92 -0.64
CA LEU A 38 1.69 -19.27 -1.57
C LEU A 38 3.00 -18.86 -0.87
N LYS A 39 3.07 -18.96 0.46
CA LYS A 39 4.26 -18.66 1.29
C LYS A 39 4.88 -17.29 1.03
N LEU A 40 4.03 -16.31 0.72
CA LEU A 40 4.42 -14.94 0.40
C LEU A 40 5.06 -14.24 1.59
N ARG A 41 6.06 -13.40 1.32
CA ARG A 41 6.79 -12.62 2.32
C ARG A 41 7.10 -11.25 1.76
N ILE A 42 7.20 -10.25 2.64
CA ILE A 42 7.65 -8.91 2.25
C ILE A 42 9.16 -8.91 1.96
N LYS A 43 9.97 -9.54 2.81
CA LYS A 43 11.42 -9.62 2.61
C LYS A 43 11.74 -10.35 1.29
N GLY A 44 12.54 -9.72 0.44
CA GLY A 44 12.93 -10.21 -0.88
C GLY A 44 11.87 -10.04 -1.97
N SER A 45 10.76 -9.36 -1.69
CA SER A 45 9.67 -9.18 -2.65
C SER A 45 9.73 -7.85 -3.42
N PRO A 46 8.99 -7.70 -4.54
CA PRO A 46 8.92 -6.45 -5.29
C PRO A 46 8.41 -5.25 -4.48
N ILE A 47 7.64 -5.45 -3.40
CA ILE A 47 7.12 -4.35 -2.57
C ILE A 47 8.18 -3.80 -1.56
N GLU A 48 9.20 -4.58 -1.22
CA GLU A 48 10.19 -4.21 -0.20
C GLU A 48 10.96 -2.90 -0.49
N PRO A 49 11.41 -2.60 -1.73
CA PRO A 49 12.04 -1.33 -2.06
C PRO A 49 11.16 -0.10 -1.73
N TYR A 50 9.84 -0.18 -1.97
CA TYR A 50 8.90 0.89 -1.68
C TYR A 50 8.72 1.10 -0.16
N ILE A 51 8.65 0.00 0.60
CA ILE A 51 8.62 0.07 2.07
C ILE A 51 9.91 0.71 2.61
N ARG A 52 11.08 0.35 2.05
CA ARG A 52 12.36 0.99 2.43
C ARG A 52 12.38 2.46 2.06
N GLN A 53 11.83 2.83 0.90
CA GLN A 53 11.67 4.23 0.52
C GLN A 53 10.80 4.98 1.54
N LEU A 54 9.62 4.47 1.88
CA LEU A 54 8.72 5.08 2.86
C LEU A 54 9.43 5.31 4.21
N LYS A 55 10.16 4.30 4.70
CA LYS A 55 10.94 4.43 5.96
C LYS A 55 11.99 5.54 5.89
N ARG A 56 12.68 5.69 4.75
CA ARG A 56 13.62 6.81 4.54
C ARG A 56 12.92 8.16 4.51
N GLU A 57 11.74 8.24 3.91
CA GLU A 57 10.94 9.47 3.87
C GLU A 57 10.48 9.90 5.27
N LEU A 58 10.06 8.94 6.11
CA LEU A 58 9.71 9.20 7.51
C LEU A 58 10.92 9.68 8.31
N ALA A 59 12.05 8.99 8.20
CA ALA A 59 13.29 9.36 8.88
C ALA A 59 13.78 10.76 8.46
N ALA A 60 13.71 11.09 7.16
CA ALA A 60 14.07 12.41 6.65
C ALA A 60 13.16 13.54 7.18
N LYS A 61 12.00 13.19 7.74
CA LYS A 61 11.07 14.12 8.40
C LYS A 61 11.17 14.09 9.93
N GLY A 62 12.14 13.37 10.49
CA GLY A 62 12.32 13.22 11.94
C GLY A 62 11.28 12.31 12.61
N VAL A 63 10.53 11.52 11.84
CA VAL A 63 9.56 10.57 12.40
C VAL A 63 10.24 9.23 12.65
N ASN A 64 10.68 9.01 13.89
CA ASN A 64 11.45 7.83 14.32
C ASN A 64 10.57 6.61 14.64
N TYR A 65 9.45 6.46 13.94
CA TYR A 65 8.55 5.32 14.10
C TYR A 65 8.13 4.79 12.73
N ALA A 66 8.21 3.47 12.57
CA ALA A 66 7.67 2.77 11.42
C ALA A 66 6.64 1.73 11.89
N PRO A 67 5.42 1.73 11.34
CA PRO A 67 4.42 0.72 11.69
C PRO A 67 4.82 -0.67 11.21
N SER A 68 4.09 -1.69 11.67
CA SER A 68 4.22 -3.04 11.10
C SER A 68 3.59 -3.12 9.71
N PHE A 69 4.17 -3.93 8.82
CA PHE A 69 3.63 -4.18 7.48
C PHE A 69 3.23 -5.64 7.38
N TYR A 70 2.09 -5.92 6.75
CA TYR A 70 1.62 -7.29 6.53
C TYR A 70 0.91 -7.42 5.19
N LEU A 71 0.90 -8.63 4.64
CA LEU A 71 0.20 -8.93 3.39
C LEU A 71 -1.26 -9.30 3.69
N THR A 72 -2.19 -8.82 2.88
CA THR A 72 -3.65 -9.02 2.97
C THR A 72 -4.27 -8.94 1.57
N ASP A 73 -5.59 -8.97 1.46
CA ASP A 73 -6.34 -8.89 0.20
C ASP A 73 -6.50 -7.48 -0.39
N THR A 74 -6.26 -6.40 0.38
CA THR A 74 -6.41 -5.02 -0.11
C THR A 74 -5.57 -4.02 0.69
N TRP A 75 -5.35 -2.81 0.16
CA TRP A 75 -4.72 -1.71 0.90
C TRP A 75 -5.56 -1.30 2.10
N GLY A 76 -4.92 -0.96 3.21
CA GLY A 76 -5.61 -0.38 4.36
C GLY A 76 -4.81 -0.38 5.64
N CYS A 77 -5.33 0.32 6.63
CA CYS A 77 -4.86 0.32 8.00
C CYS A 77 -6.00 -0.14 8.90
N PRO A 78 -5.88 -1.25 9.66
CA PRO A 78 -6.97 -1.69 10.52
C PRO A 78 -7.29 -0.62 11.58
N ASP A 79 -8.58 -0.48 11.91
CA ASP A 79 -9.07 0.57 12.83
C ASP A 79 -8.25 0.59 14.13
N LYS A 80 -7.62 1.74 14.41
CA LYS A 80 -6.79 1.98 15.61
C LYS A 80 -5.62 1.01 15.79
N VAL A 81 -5.21 0.29 14.75
CA VAL A 81 -4.04 -0.59 14.76
C VAL A 81 -2.94 0.02 13.91
N PRO A 82 -1.74 0.26 14.44
CA PRO A 82 -0.66 0.90 13.69
C PRO A 82 0.06 -0.11 12.79
N ALA A 83 -0.68 -0.63 11.79
CA ALA A 83 -0.20 -1.62 10.84
C ALA A 83 -0.74 -1.33 9.44
N ILE A 84 0.11 -1.50 8.43
CA ILE A 84 -0.24 -1.29 7.02
C ILE A 84 -0.46 -2.64 6.36
N GLY A 85 -1.68 -2.85 5.87
CA GLY A 85 -2.07 -3.96 5.01
C GLY A 85 -1.71 -3.65 3.56
N ILE A 86 -0.98 -4.59 2.95
CA ILE A 86 -0.52 -4.51 1.56
C ILE A 86 -1.17 -5.65 0.77
N PRO A 87 -1.76 -5.38 -0.42
CA PRO A 87 -2.27 -6.43 -1.28
C PRO A 87 -1.21 -7.49 -1.60
N PHE A 88 -1.55 -8.76 -1.40
CA PHE A 88 -0.58 -9.86 -1.49
C PHE A 88 0.02 -10.02 -2.89
N TYR A 89 -0.69 -9.61 -3.95
CA TYR A 89 -0.21 -9.74 -5.33
C TYR A 89 1.03 -8.87 -5.59
N LEU A 90 1.22 -7.78 -4.85
CA LEU A 90 2.43 -6.93 -4.93
C LEU A 90 3.69 -7.61 -4.36
N ALA A 91 3.54 -8.74 -3.67
CA ALA A 91 4.67 -9.50 -3.14
C ALA A 91 5.29 -10.47 -4.17
N SER A 92 4.74 -10.60 -5.37
CA SER A 92 5.20 -11.60 -6.36
C SER A 92 4.89 -11.16 -7.79
N LEU A 93 5.89 -11.13 -8.69
CA LEU A 93 5.70 -10.73 -10.09
C LEU A 93 4.66 -11.60 -10.82
N PRO A 94 4.66 -12.96 -10.69
CA PRO A 94 3.57 -13.77 -11.22
C PRO A 94 2.18 -13.40 -10.69
N LEU A 95 2.04 -13.03 -9.42
CA LEU A 95 0.74 -12.65 -8.87
C LEU A 95 0.29 -11.28 -9.36
N GLY A 96 1.22 -10.32 -9.48
CA GLY A 96 0.93 -9.02 -10.10
C GLY A 96 0.46 -9.16 -11.56
N ARG A 97 1.07 -10.07 -12.33
CA ARG A 97 0.59 -10.38 -13.69
C ARG A 97 -0.81 -10.98 -13.70
N ILE A 98 -1.14 -11.85 -12.75
CA ILE A 98 -2.51 -12.40 -12.61
C ILE A 98 -3.50 -11.30 -12.25
N GLU A 99 -3.15 -10.39 -11.33
CA GLU A 99 -3.98 -9.24 -10.96
C GLU A 99 -4.30 -8.38 -12.19
N GLU A 100 -3.28 -8.02 -12.97
CA GLU A 100 -3.42 -7.22 -14.18
C GLU A 100 -4.31 -7.92 -15.22
N GLU A 101 -4.08 -9.22 -15.48
CA GLU A 101 -4.88 -10.00 -16.43
C GLU A 101 -6.36 -10.14 -16.02
N LEU A 102 -6.67 -10.15 -14.72
CA LEU A 102 -8.04 -10.39 -14.21
C LEU A 102 -8.81 -9.12 -13.88
N THR A 103 -8.13 -8.03 -13.51
CA THR A 103 -8.76 -6.78 -13.11
C THR A 103 -8.57 -5.65 -14.13
N GLY A 104 -7.63 -5.82 -15.08
CA GLY A 104 -7.30 -4.82 -16.09
C GLY A 104 -6.38 -3.71 -15.60
N SER A 105 -5.88 -3.77 -14.36
CA SER A 105 -4.96 -2.77 -13.82
C SER A 105 -4.01 -3.36 -12.78
N LEU A 106 -2.81 -2.78 -12.68
CA LEU A 106 -1.86 -3.05 -11.62
C LEU A 106 -1.28 -1.71 -11.14
N GLU A 107 -1.07 -1.57 -9.82
CA GLU A 107 -0.47 -0.36 -9.29
C GLU A 107 0.99 -0.23 -9.75
N ASP A 108 1.29 0.89 -10.39
CA ASP A 108 2.66 1.30 -10.65
C ASP A 108 3.37 1.79 -9.38
N GLY A 109 4.67 2.08 -9.49
CA GLY A 109 5.46 2.55 -8.34
C GLY A 109 4.96 3.87 -7.74
N GLN A 110 4.32 4.74 -8.54
CA GLN A 110 3.75 5.99 -8.05
C GLN A 110 2.50 5.71 -7.22
N MET A 111 1.59 4.86 -7.71
CA MET A 111 0.38 4.43 -7.01
C MET A 111 0.72 3.70 -5.72
N ILE A 112 1.68 2.77 -5.74
CA ILE A 112 2.17 2.07 -4.55
C ILE A 112 2.65 3.08 -3.49
N MET A 113 3.45 4.07 -3.89
CA MET A 113 3.91 5.10 -2.94
C MET A 113 2.80 6.04 -2.49
N GLN A 114 1.77 6.29 -3.31
CA GLN A 114 0.60 7.06 -2.88
C GLN A 114 -0.13 6.33 -1.76
N PHE A 115 -0.46 5.04 -1.94
CA PHE A 115 -1.13 4.23 -0.92
C PHE A 115 -0.27 4.07 0.33
N LEU A 116 1.01 3.71 0.20
CA LEU A 116 1.90 3.57 1.37
C LEU A 116 1.98 4.83 2.23
N ARG A 117 2.05 6.02 1.61
CA ARG A 117 2.10 7.30 2.33
C ARG A 117 0.77 7.65 3.00
N HIS A 118 -0.34 7.28 2.36
CA HIS A 118 -1.67 7.42 2.92
C HIS A 118 -1.86 6.50 4.14
N GLU A 119 -1.59 5.20 3.97
CA GLU A 119 -1.78 4.20 5.03
C GLU A 119 -0.86 4.44 6.24
N VAL A 120 0.36 4.92 6.03
CA VAL A 120 1.21 5.29 7.17
C VAL A 120 0.68 6.52 7.90
N GLY A 121 -0.05 7.41 7.23
CA GLY A 121 -0.77 8.49 7.89
C GLY A 121 -1.74 7.94 8.94
N HIS A 122 -2.61 7.01 8.55
CA HIS A 122 -3.49 6.31 9.50
C HIS A 122 -2.69 5.60 10.60
N ALA A 123 -1.66 4.85 10.24
CA ALA A 123 -0.89 4.10 11.22
C ALA A 123 -0.18 5.00 12.25
N ILE A 124 0.30 6.18 11.85
CA ILE A 124 0.85 7.21 12.75
C ILE A 124 -0.25 7.81 13.62
N ASN A 125 -1.40 8.15 13.03
CA ASN A 125 -2.57 8.62 13.80
C ASN A 125 -2.86 7.65 14.94
N TYR A 126 -2.93 6.35 14.61
CA TYR A 126 -3.24 5.23 15.49
C TYR A 126 -2.18 4.97 16.56
N ALA A 127 -0.90 4.99 16.17
CA ALA A 127 0.21 4.76 17.09
C ALA A 127 0.29 5.82 18.19
N PHE A 128 0.08 7.10 17.85
CA PHE A 128 0.26 8.22 18.78
C PHE A 128 -1.04 8.77 19.39
N LYS A 129 -2.19 8.19 19.02
CA LYS A 129 -3.50 8.64 19.48
C LYS A 129 -3.83 10.08 19.07
N LEU A 130 -3.33 10.53 17.91
CA LEU A 130 -3.41 11.94 17.50
C LEU A 130 -4.85 12.42 17.33
N TRP A 131 -5.76 11.55 16.93
CA TRP A 131 -7.19 11.88 16.82
C TRP A 131 -7.86 12.28 18.14
N LYS A 132 -7.21 12.05 19.28
CA LYS A 132 -7.67 12.52 20.59
C LYS A 132 -7.22 13.95 20.91
N GLU A 133 -6.23 14.46 20.20
CA GLU A 133 -5.69 15.80 20.43
C GLU A 133 -6.72 16.88 20.04
N PRO A 134 -6.97 17.90 20.88
CA PRO A 134 -7.95 18.95 20.57
C PRO A 134 -7.66 19.65 19.23
N GLY A 135 -6.39 19.90 18.93
CA GLY A 135 -5.96 20.52 17.67
C GLY A 135 -6.28 19.65 16.44
N TRP A 136 -6.26 18.33 16.59
CA TRP A 136 -6.59 17.40 15.50
C TRP A 136 -8.08 17.50 15.19
N ARG A 137 -8.92 17.43 16.23
CA ARG A 137 -10.37 17.55 16.11
C ARG A 137 -10.79 18.91 15.54
N ALA A 138 -10.14 19.99 15.96
CA ALA A 138 -10.39 21.33 15.41
C ALA A 138 -10.02 21.44 13.92
N THR A 139 -9.01 20.71 13.48
CA THR A 139 -8.49 20.77 12.10
C THR A 139 -9.26 19.87 11.12
N PHE A 140 -9.56 18.64 11.51
CA PHE A 140 -10.14 17.61 10.64
C PHE A 140 -11.61 17.29 10.95
N GLY A 141 -12.07 17.61 12.16
CA GLY A 141 -13.41 17.30 12.65
C GLY A 141 -13.45 16.07 13.56
N SER A 142 -14.66 15.55 13.80
CA SER A 142 -14.85 14.44 14.74
C SER A 142 -14.40 13.10 14.14
N PHE A 143 -13.40 12.46 14.76
CA PHE A 143 -12.94 11.11 14.40
C PHE A 143 -14.03 10.04 14.56
N SER A 144 -14.97 10.22 15.49
CA SER A 144 -16.05 9.27 15.78
C SER A 144 -17.19 9.29 14.75
N LYS A 145 -17.05 10.01 13.64
CA LYS A 145 -18.07 10.00 12.58
C LYS A 145 -18.17 8.58 12.01
N PRO A 146 -19.37 8.12 11.64
CA PRO A 146 -19.51 6.83 10.98
C PRO A 146 -18.81 6.89 9.61
N TYR A 147 -18.05 5.84 9.29
CA TYR A 147 -17.56 5.64 7.94
C TYR A 147 -18.74 5.41 7.00
N ARG A 148 -18.73 6.09 5.85
CA ARG A 148 -19.75 5.94 4.83
C ARG A 148 -19.15 5.21 3.64
N ASP A 149 -19.82 4.14 3.19
CA ASP A 149 -19.41 3.39 2.01
C ASP A 149 -19.60 4.23 0.74
N ALA A 150 -20.72 4.95 0.66
CA ALA A 150 -21.00 5.95 -0.37
C ALA A 150 -21.09 7.36 0.25
N PHE A 151 -20.48 8.34 -0.41
CA PHE A 151 -20.60 9.75 -0.04
C PHE A 151 -20.57 10.64 -1.28
N SER A 152 -21.15 11.83 -1.19
CA SER A 152 -21.20 12.82 -2.28
C SER A 152 -20.15 13.89 -2.05
N PRO A 153 -18.94 13.78 -2.65
CA PRO A 153 -17.90 14.79 -2.52
C PRO A 153 -18.27 16.09 -3.25
N ASN A 154 -17.74 17.21 -2.76
CA ASN A 154 -17.69 18.46 -3.53
C ASN A 154 -16.34 18.53 -4.30
N PRO A 155 -16.30 18.30 -5.63
CA PRO A 155 -15.06 18.26 -6.40
C PRO A 155 -14.33 19.61 -6.47
N TRP A 156 -15.05 20.71 -6.24
CA TRP A 156 -14.52 22.07 -6.28
C TRP A 156 -13.98 22.57 -4.93
N SER A 157 -14.12 21.77 -3.87
CA SER A 157 -13.65 22.15 -2.54
C SER A 157 -12.12 22.30 -2.49
N ARG A 158 -11.66 23.48 -2.10
CA ARG A 158 -10.24 23.77 -1.81
C ARG A 158 -9.84 23.53 -0.36
N ARG A 159 -10.76 23.01 0.47
CA ARG A 159 -10.53 22.71 1.89
C ARG A 159 -9.74 21.41 2.11
N PHE A 160 -9.57 20.60 1.07
CA PHE A 160 -8.94 19.29 1.14
C PHE A 160 -7.73 19.25 0.22
N VAL A 161 -6.72 18.49 0.63
CA VAL A 161 -5.59 18.18 -0.24
C VAL A 161 -6.01 17.16 -1.30
N ARG A 162 -5.18 17.02 -2.33
CA ARG A 162 -5.33 16.05 -3.42
C ARG A 162 -4.08 15.17 -3.47
N HIS A 163 -4.18 13.92 -3.01
CA HIS A 163 -3.09 12.95 -3.02
C HIS A 163 -3.43 11.69 -3.81
N ILE A 164 -4.36 10.86 -3.33
CA ILE A 164 -4.85 9.71 -4.09
C ILE A 164 -5.74 10.20 -5.24
N CYS A 165 -5.50 9.70 -6.45
CA CYS A 165 -6.28 10.03 -7.64
C CYS A 165 -6.71 8.82 -8.47
N SER A 166 -6.23 7.63 -8.11
CA SER A 166 -6.43 6.36 -8.81
C SER A 166 -7.70 5.60 -8.39
N CYS A 167 -8.39 6.03 -7.32
CA CYS A 167 -9.64 5.41 -6.88
C CYS A 167 -10.87 6.06 -7.57
N PRO A 168 -12.07 5.44 -7.51
CA PRO A 168 -13.30 5.99 -8.10
C PRO A 168 -13.62 7.42 -7.67
N TYR A 169 -13.32 7.77 -6.41
CA TYR A 169 -13.50 9.11 -5.84
C TYR A 169 -12.42 10.13 -6.26
N ARG A 170 -11.41 9.71 -7.03
CA ARG A 170 -10.29 10.54 -7.53
C ARG A 170 -9.76 11.47 -6.42
N TYR A 171 -9.58 12.75 -6.75
CA TYR A 171 -9.06 13.81 -5.88
C TYR A 171 -9.97 14.21 -4.71
N THR A 172 -11.06 13.49 -4.46
CA THR A 172 -12.02 13.83 -3.40
C THR A 172 -11.99 12.88 -2.22
N TYR A 173 -11.10 11.87 -2.24
CA TYR A 173 -11.02 10.83 -1.22
C TYR A 173 -10.89 11.38 0.21
N ALA A 174 -10.11 12.45 0.40
CA ALA A 174 -9.97 13.18 1.66
C ALA A 174 -11.30 13.66 2.29
N GLN A 175 -12.39 13.76 1.52
CA GLN A 175 -13.69 14.22 2.02
C GLN A 175 -14.53 13.09 2.65
N LYS A 176 -14.12 11.83 2.47
CA LYS A 176 -14.88 10.65 2.92
C LYS A 176 -15.05 10.61 4.43
N HIS A 177 -13.98 10.89 5.17
CA HIS A 177 -13.97 10.85 6.63
C HIS A 177 -12.84 11.76 7.18
N PRO A 178 -12.96 12.35 8.39
CA PRO A 178 -11.88 13.13 9.00
C PRO A 178 -10.53 12.41 9.11
N ASP A 179 -10.56 11.09 9.27
CA ASP A 179 -9.36 10.26 9.28
C ASP A 179 -8.69 10.18 7.90
N GLU A 180 -9.49 10.08 6.82
CA GLU A 180 -9.02 10.11 5.42
C GLU A 180 -8.42 11.48 5.08
N ASP A 181 -9.05 12.55 5.54
CA ASP A 181 -8.55 13.92 5.40
C ASP A 181 -7.17 14.09 6.06
N PHE A 182 -7.00 13.50 7.24
CA PHE A 182 -5.70 13.46 7.92
C PHE A 182 -4.68 12.63 7.14
N ALA A 183 -5.02 11.41 6.73
CA ALA A 183 -4.12 10.51 6.00
C ALA A 183 -3.65 11.11 4.67
N GLU A 184 -4.56 11.69 3.88
CA GLU A 184 -4.24 12.40 2.65
C GLU A 184 -3.35 13.62 2.92
N THR A 185 -3.67 14.43 3.94
CA THR A 185 -2.87 15.60 4.34
C THR A 185 -1.45 15.20 4.76
N PHE A 186 -1.34 14.14 5.55
CA PHE A 186 -0.08 13.57 5.99
C PHE A 186 0.74 13.09 4.79
N ALA A 187 0.13 12.38 3.85
CA ALA A 187 0.81 11.85 2.68
C ALA A 187 1.38 12.97 1.78
N VAL A 188 0.65 14.07 1.58
CA VAL A 188 1.16 15.26 0.87
C VAL A 188 2.34 15.91 1.60
N TRP A 189 2.27 16.00 2.92
CA TRP A 189 3.34 16.57 3.76
C TRP A 189 4.61 15.71 3.74
N LEU A 190 4.45 14.39 3.80
CA LEU A 190 5.55 13.41 3.79
C LEU A 190 6.24 13.35 2.42
N THR A 191 5.47 13.45 1.33
CA THR A 191 5.97 13.29 -0.05
C THR A 191 7.16 14.24 -0.32
N PRO A 192 8.35 13.70 -0.67
CA PRO A 192 9.53 14.50 -0.96
C PRO A 192 9.26 15.47 -2.12
N ARG A 193 9.76 16.70 -2.00
CA ARG A 193 9.66 17.74 -3.03
C ARG A 193 8.20 18.01 -3.50
N SER A 194 7.19 17.72 -2.68
CA SER A 194 5.78 17.95 -3.05
C SER A 194 5.43 19.42 -3.29
N GLY A 195 6.29 20.34 -2.86
CA GLY A 195 6.08 21.78 -3.03
C GLY A 195 4.81 22.28 -2.35
N TRP A 196 4.30 21.56 -1.35
CA TRP A 196 2.95 21.75 -0.81
C TRP A 196 2.70 23.19 -0.32
N ARG A 197 3.73 23.86 0.21
CA ARG A 197 3.65 25.27 0.63
C ARG A 197 3.28 26.19 -0.53
N ARG A 198 3.84 25.97 -1.72
CA ARG A 198 3.52 26.71 -2.95
C ARG A 198 2.20 26.23 -3.55
N LYS A 199 2.01 24.91 -3.67
CA LYS A 199 0.85 24.28 -4.33
C LYS A 199 -0.47 24.65 -3.65
N TYR A 200 -0.50 24.71 -2.33
CA TYR A 200 -1.73 24.98 -1.56
C TYR A 200 -1.77 26.39 -0.96
N ARG A 201 -0.87 27.31 -1.32
CA ARG A 201 -0.76 28.63 -0.66
C ARG A 201 -2.08 29.41 -0.60
N ASP A 202 -2.87 29.31 -1.66
CA ASP A 202 -4.15 30.02 -1.85
C ASP A 202 -5.37 29.12 -1.51
N TRP A 203 -5.13 27.97 -0.87
CA TRP A 203 -6.15 26.98 -0.51
C TRP A 203 -6.29 26.91 1.01
N PRO A 204 -7.51 26.86 1.56
CA PRO A 204 -7.71 26.65 2.99
C PRO A 204 -7.05 25.38 3.55
N ALA A 205 -6.87 24.35 2.70
CA ALA A 205 -6.14 23.12 3.03
C ALA A 205 -4.70 23.37 3.57
N ILE A 206 -4.08 24.52 3.26
CA ILE A 206 -2.74 24.87 3.76
C ILE A 206 -2.68 24.87 5.29
N GLN A 207 -3.78 25.19 5.97
CA GLN A 207 -3.81 25.21 7.43
C GLN A 207 -3.66 23.81 8.01
N LYS A 208 -4.24 22.80 7.36
CA LYS A 208 -4.09 21.39 7.73
C LYS A 208 -2.65 20.92 7.55
N LEU A 209 -2.02 21.29 6.42
CA LEU A 209 -0.61 20.97 6.16
C LEU A 209 0.33 21.64 7.17
N LYS A 210 0.09 22.92 7.51
CA LYS A 210 0.83 23.62 8.57
C LYS A 210 0.61 22.98 9.95
N TYR A 211 -0.60 22.51 10.23
CA TYR A 211 -0.91 21.79 11.46
C TYR A 211 -0.13 20.47 11.54
N VAL A 212 -0.20 19.62 10.50
CA VAL A 212 0.57 18.36 10.43
C VAL A 212 2.07 18.60 10.55
N ASP A 213 2.60 19.63 9.89
CA ASP A 213 4.04 19.99 9.97
C ASP A 213 4.49 20.34 11.39
N ARG A 214 3.65 20.99 12.21
CA ARG A 214 3.94 21.25 13.63
C ARG A 214 3.72 20.02 14.50
N LEU A 215 2.66 19.27 14.23
CA LEU A 215 2.31 18.06 14.98
C LEU A 215 3.42 17.02 14.88
N MET A 216 3.97 16.81 13.68
CA MET A 216 4.99 15.79 13.46
C MET A 216 6.34 16.11 14.12
N ARG A 217 6.65 17.39 14.36
CA ARG A 217 7.83 17.77 15.14
C ARG A 217 7.71 17.34 16.60
N HIS A 218 6.51 17.41 17.18
CA HIS A 218 6.27 16.91 18.54
C HIS A 218 6.31 15.37 18.58
N VAL A 219 5.70 14.72 17.59
CA VAL A 219 5.70 13.25 17.48
C VAL A 219 7.10 12.67 17.32
N GLY A 220 8.04 13.39 16.70
CA GLY A 220 9.43 12.94 16.52
C GLY A 220 10.16 12.59 17.82
N ASP A 221 9.78 13.23 18.93
CA ASP A 221 10.38 13.04 20.25
C ASP A 221 9.55 12.10 21.16
N GLU A 222 8.33 11.74 20.75
CA GLU A 222 7.42 10.90 21.53
C GLU A 222 7.58 9.41 21.24
N GLN A 223 7.24 8.58 22.24
CA GLN A 223 7.07 7.14 22.04
C GLN A 223 5.63 6.82 21.61
N PRO A 224 5.42 5.85 20.70
CA PRO A 224 4.08 5.46 20.27
C PRO A 224 3.29 4.84 21.43
N LYS A 225 2.07 5.34 21.64
CA LYS A 225 1.10 4.92 22.68
C LYS A 225 0.41 3.60 22.35
N CYS A 226 0.44 3.18 21.09
CA CYS A 226 -0.02 1.88 20.61
C CYS A 226 1.03 1.34 19.64
N LYS A 227 1.45 0.07 19.79
CA LYS A 227 2.46 -0.56 18.94
C LYS A 227 1.94 -1.77 18.15
N ARG A 228 0.82 -2.36 18.57
CA ARG A 228 0.29 -3.62 18.02
C ARG A 228 -1.23 -3.66 18.16
N GLY A 229 -1.86 -4.53 17.38
CA GLY A 229 -3.28 -4.81 17.44
C GLY A 229 -3.66 -5.98 16.54
N ARG A 230 -4.97 -6.27 16.44
CA ARG A 230 -5.48 -7.37 15.63
C ARG A 230 -5.46 -7.00 14.15
N LEU A 231 -4.73 -7.78 13.35
CA LEU A 231 -4.70 -7.61 11.90
C LEU A 231 -6.02 -8.05 11.26
N VAL A 232 -6.41 -7.37 10.18
CA VAL A 232 -7.58 -7.71 9.36
C VAL A 232 -7.11 -8.54 8.18
N LYS A 233 -7.68 -9.75 8.04
CA LYS A 233 -7.44 -10.70 6.94
C LYS A 233 -5.95 -10.88 6.53
N PRO A 234 -5.00 -11.05 7.47
CA PRO A 234 -3.62 -11.32 7.10
C PRO A 234 -3.54 -12.53 6.17
N VAL A 235 -2.56 -12.56 5.26
CA VAL A 235 -2.40 -13.58 4.21
C VAL A 235 -2.44 -15.01 4.74
N SER A 236 -1.96 -15.25 5.97
CA SER A 236 -2.00 -16.55 6.66
C SER A 236 -3.41 -17.05 6.94
N ARG A 237 -4.42 -16.16 6.93
CA ARG A 237 -5.85 -16.47 7.12
C ARG A 237 -6.64 -16.47 5.82
N LEU A 238 -6.02 -16.19 4.67
CA LEU A 238 -6.67 -16.24 3.36
C LEU A 238 -6.65 -17.68 2.84
N THR A 239 -7.63 -18.48 3.27
CA THR A 239 -7.73 -19.91 2.95
C THR A 239 -8.41 -20.22 1.62
N LEU A 240 -8.98 -19.22 0.95
CA LEU A 240 -9.60 -19.40 -0.36
C LEU A 240 -8.54 -19.68 -1.43
N PRO A 241 -8.84 -20.57 -2.41
CA PRO A 241 -8.09 -20.63 -3.66
C PRO A 241 -8.03 -19.27 -4.35
N LEU A 242 -6.90 -18.94 -4.96
CA LEU A 242 -6.69 -17.65 -5.64
C LEU A 242 -7.77 -17.41 -6.73
N ALA A 243 -8.12 -18.43 -7.51
CA ALA A 243 -9.19 -18.35 -8.49
C ALA A 243 -10.55 -18.00 -7.87
N GLU A 244 -10.85 -18.56 -6.70
CA GLU A 244 -12.11 -18.28 -6.01
C GLU A 244 -12.12 -16.87 -5.40
N HIS A 245 -10.98 -16.40 -4.89
CA HIS A 245 -10.84 -15.03 -4.44
C HIS A 245 -11.21 -14.03 -5.54
N TYR A 246 -10.67 -14.17 -6.75
CA TYR A 246 -11.01 -13.29 -7.87
C TYR A 246 -12.47 -13.43 -8.33
N ARG A 247 -13.01 -14.66 -8.39
CA ARG A 247 -14.44 -14.86 -8.70
C ARG A 247 -15.35 -14.12 -7.73
N ARG A 248 -15.07 -14.20 -6.43
CA ARG A 248 -15.85 -13.50 -5.38
C ARG A 248 -15.69 -11.99 -5.46
N GLN A 249 -14.50 -11.49 -5.81
CA GLN A 249 -14.30 -10.05 -6.04
C GLN A 249 -15.14 -9.55 -7.22
N ALA A 250 -15.07 -10.23 -8.37
CA ALA A 250 -15.83 -9.86 -9.56
C ALA A 250 -17.36 -9.85 -9.32
N GLN A 251 -17.88 -10.83 -8.57
CA GLN A 251 -19.30 -10.87 -8.20
C GLN A 251 -19.72 -9.67 -7.35
N LYS A 252 -18.89 -9.24 -6.40
CA LYS A 252 -19.17 -8.06 -5.58
C LYS A 252 -19.21 -6.79 -6.44
N TYR A 253 -18.22 -6.60 -7.30
CA TYR A 253 -18.18 -5.43 -8.18
C TYR A 253 -19.33 -5.40 -9.17
N GLY A 254 -19.72 -6.55 -9.74
CA GLY A 254 -20.86 -6.67 -10.65
C GLY A 254 -22.24 -6.50 -9.98
N GLN A 255 -22.34 -6.65 -8.65
CA GLN A 255 -23.56 -6.36 -7.88
C GLN A 255 -23.64 -4.90 -7.43
N THR A 256 -22.52 -4.18 -7.42
CA THR A 256 -22.43 -2.76 -7.02
C THR A 256 -22.29 -1.79 -8.20
N ALA A 257 -22.24 -2.30 -9.43
CA ALA A 257 -22.13 -1.53 -10.67
C ALA A 257 -23.51 -1.25 -11.29
#